data_AF-A0A5C7EZW3-F1
#
_entry.id   AF-A0A5C7EZW3-F1
#
_cell.length_a   1.000
_cell.length_b   1.000
_cell.length_c   1.000
_cell.angle_alpha   90.00
_cell.angle_beta   90.00
_cell.angle_gamma   90.00
#
_symmetry.space_group_name_H-M   'P 1'
#
loop_
_entity.id
_entity.type
_entity.pdbx_description
1 polymer ?
#
loop_
_entity_poly.entity_id
_entity_poly.type
_entity_poly.pdbx_seq_one_letter_code
_entity_poly.pdbx_strand_id
1 'polypeptide(L)'
;MHKTLVAAAAATVFAVPGGVLAADSPHSLTGNVGLFSQYVFRGLTQTNEDPALQGGLDYAYTFGPASLYLGTWASNISWLRDAGQYTSSSLEWDFYGGVKGNIGATGFTYDLGYLLYYYPGDVAPGGVRGNTQEIYGALGWKYFTAKYSYSLDNKTFAVQDSRGTWYLDLAASVPLGETGLTAFAHWGKQKYDGTDPRNAGGASNDSLYSYEDWKLGLSYAIPAGVLKDFTLGAYYTDTNANAAGYTINGKNIGNNQFVVYVQRFF
;
A
#
# COMPACT_ATOMS: atom_id res chain seq x y z
N MET A 1 -4.89 -32.01 -13.23
CA MET A 1 -3.95 -30.94 -13.65
C MET A 1 -4.41 -29.64 -13.00
N HIS A 2 -3.98 -29.37 -11.76
CA HIS A 2 -4.31 -28.14 -11.04
C HIS A 2 -3.10 -27.21 -11.09
N LYS A 3 -3.19 -26.16 -11.91
CA LYS A 3 -2.16 -25.11 -12.02
C LYS A 3 -2.59 -23.95 -11.13
N THR A 4 -2.03 -23.85 -9.94
CA THR A 4 -2.18 -22.67 -9.09
C THR A 4 -0.93 -21.82 -9.27
N LEU A 5 -1.01 -20.80 -10.12
CA LEU A 5 0.03 -19.80 -10.28
C LEU A 5 -0.08 -18.84 -9.09
N VAL A 6 0.86 -18.93 -8.16
CA VAL A 6 0.96 -18.04 -6.98
C VAL A 6 1.82 -16.85 -7.39
N ALA A 7 1.21 -15.69 -7.63
CA ALA A 7 1.90 -14.43 -7.88
C ALA A 7 1.99 -13.64 -6.58
N ALA A 8 3.20 -13.52 -6.01
CA ALA A 8 3.44 -12.74 -4.80
C ALA A 8 3.58 -11.24 -5.13
N ALA A 9 2.59 -10.43 -4.70
CA ALA A 9 2.59 -8.97 -4.86
C ALA A 9 3.04 -8.29 -3.55
N ALA A 10 4.01 -7.38 -3.69
CA ALA A 10 4.53 -6.54 -2.63
C ALA A 10 3.62 -5.31 -2.43
N ALA A 11 3.21 -5.05 -1.18
CA ALA A 11 2.79 -3.76 -0.61
C ALA A 11 1.90 -2.82 -1.46
N THR A 12 0.98 -3.38 -2.21
CA THR A 12 -0.33 -2.80 -2.51
C THR A 12 -1.31 -3.88 -2.11
N VAL A 13 -2.37 -3.54 -1.35
CA VAL A 13 -3.46 -4.47 -0.99
C VAL A 13 -4.09 -5.02 -2.27
N PHE A 14 -3.44 -6.03 -2.86
CA PHE A 14 -3.97 -6.97 -3.81
C PHE A 14 -3.67 -8.30 -3.18
N ALA A 15 -4.72 -8.87 -2.60
CA ALA A 15 -4.72 -10.22 -2.08
C ALA A 15 -4.07 -11.15 -3.10
N VAL A 16 -2.80 -11.48 -2.86
CA VAL A 16 -2.23 -12.74 -3.31
C VAL A 16 -3.19 -13.80 -2.78
N PRO A 17 -3.65 -14.78 -3.57
CA PRO A 17 -4.31 -15.95 -3.02
C PRO A 17 -3.27 -16.70 -2.17
N GLY A 18 -3.14 -16.28 -0.91
CA GLY A 18 -2.44 -17.00 0.15
C GLY A 18 -3.16 -18.32 0.38
N GLY A 19 -2.37 -19.35 0.72
CA GLY A 19 -2.81 -20.74 0.80
C GLY A 19 -4.15 -20.92 1.52
N VAL A 20 -5.06 -21.59 0.84
CA VAL A 20 -6.36 -21.99 1.37
C VAL A 20 -6.17 -23.01 2.50
N LEU A 21 -6.42 -22.59 3.75
CA LEU A 21 -6.89 -23.48 4.80
C LEU A 21 -8.42 -23.39 4.90
N ALA A 22 -9.11 -23.98 3.91
CA ALA A 22 -10.46 -24.57 4.01
C ALA A 22 -10.94 -24.95 2.60
N ALA A 23 -10.83 -26.23 2.23
CA ALA A 23 -11.28 -26.68 0.90
C ALA A 23 -12.80 -26.66 0.69
N ASP A 24 -13.62 -26.44 1.73
CA ASP A 24 -15.10 -26.47 1.63
C ASP A 24 -15.83 -25.29 2.30
N SER A 25 -15.11 -24.30 2.86
CA SER A 25 -15.73 -23.14 3.51
C SER A 25 -15.83 -21.97 2.54
N PRO A 26 -16.98 -21.27 2.46
CA PRO A 26 -17.04 -19.97 1.78
C PRO A 26 -16.23 -18.91 2.54
N HIS A 27 -15.81 -19.20 3.78
CA HIS A 27 -15.00 -18.33 4.61
C HIS A 27 -13.51 -18.67 4.49
N SER A 28 -12.68 -17.64 4.40
CA SER A 28 -11.22 -17.74 4.45
C SER A 28 -10.67 -16.73 5.43
N LEU A 29 -9.61 -17.11 6.14
CA LEU A 29 -8.80 -16.25 6.99
C LEU A 29 -7.35 -16.42 6.53
N THR A 30 -6.69 -15.33 6.15
CA THR A 30 -5.29 -15.33 5.74
C THR A 30 -4.53 -14.27 6.51
N GLY A 31 -3.27 -14.54 6.81
CA GLY A 31 -2.39 -13.59 7.47
C GLY A 31 -1.03 -13.51 6.79
N ASN A 32 -0.31 -12.44 7.10
CA ASN A 32 1.05 -12.27 6.64
C ASN A 32 1.89 -11.47 7.64
N VAL A 33 3.20 -11.69 7.58
CA VAL A 33 4.20 -10.91 8.33
C VAL A 33 5.46 -10.79 7.48
N GLY A 34 6.10 -9.63 7.49
CA GLY A 34 7.34 -9.40 6.76
C GLY A 34 8.24 -8.37 7.42
N LEU A 35 9.54 -8.55 7.20
CA LEU A 35 10.58 -7.62 7.59
C LEU A 35 11.15 -6.97 6.32
N PHE A 36 11.16 -5.66 6.31
CA PHE A 36 11.61 -4.83 5.19
C PHE A 36 12.77 -3.97 5.67
N SER A 37 13.72 -3.67 4.78
CA SER A 37 14.76 -2.68 5.08
C SER A 37 14.19 -1.27 5.26
N GLN A 38 13.01 -1.00 4.71
CA GLN A 38 12.27 0.26 4.84
C GLN A 38 10.79 0.07 4.48
N TYR A 39 9.88 0.78 5.15
CA TYR A 39 8.50 0.91 4.68
C TYR A 39 8.38 2.06 3.68
N VAL A 40 7.98 1.77 2.43
CA VAL A 40 7.66 2.78 1.42
C VAL A 40 6.18 2.72 1.05
N PHE A 41 5.48 3.85 1.15
CA PHE A 41 4.09 4.03 0.76
C PHE A 41 3.98 5.11 -0.33
N ARG A 42 3.40 4.76 -1.49
CA ARG A 42 3.30 5.65 -2.68
C ARG A 42 4.63 6.34 -3.00
N GLY A 43 5.72 5.58 -3.00
CA GLY A 43 7.08 6.08 -3.25
C GLY A 43 7.74 6.84 -2.09
N LEU A 44 7.04 7.14 -1.00
CA LEU A 44 7.57 7.89 0.15
C LEU A 44 8.01 6.98 1.29
N THR A 45 9.20 7.20 1.85
CA THR A 45 9.66 6.48 3.06
C THR A 45 8.83 6.83 4.28
N GLN A 46 8.41 5.82 5.04
CA GLN A 46 7.55 5.96 6.22
C GLN A 46 8.30 5.72 7.53
N THR A 47 9.44 5.01 7.48
CA THR A 47 10.32 4.70 8.62
C THR A 47 11.72 5.33 8.45
N ASN A 48 11.85 6.41 7.69
CA ASN A 48 13.09 7.20 7.60
C ASN A 48 14.36 6.40 7.20
N GLU A 49 14.23 5.43 6.30
CA GLU A 49 15.27 4.44 5.90
C GLU A 49 15.66 3.41 6.98
N ASP A 50 14.95 3.35 8.11
CA ASP A 50 15.07 2.28 9.10
C ASP A 50 14.18 1.06 8.79
N PRO A 51 14.53 -0.15 9.28
CA PRO A 51 13.75 -1.36 9.07
C PRO A 51 12.28 -1.25 9.52
N ALA A 52 11.41 -1.97 8.80
CA ALA A 52 9.99 -2.03 9.08
C ALA A 52 9.50 -3.47 9.25
N LEU A 53 8.78 -3.72 10.35
CA LEU A 53 7.99 -4.92 10.56
C LEU A 53 6.56 -4.63 10.13
N GLN A 54 6.08 -5.40 9.16
CA GLN A 54 4.76 -5.24 8.56
C GLN A 54 3.98 -6.53 8.71
N GLY A 55 2.66 -6.44 8.85
CA GLY A 55 1.82 -7.62 8.86
C GLY A 55 0.34 -7.30 8.76
N GLY A 56 -0.45 -8.29 8.40
CA GLY A 56 -1.89 -8.13 8.25
C GLY A 56 -2.67 -9.41 8.44
N LEU A 57 -3.99 -9.23 8.60
CA LEU A 57 -4.97 -10.30 8.74
C LEU A 57 -6.20 -9.94 7.90
N ASP A 58 -6.64 -10.90 7.09
CA ASP A 58 -7.71 -10.75 6.12
C ASP A 58 -8.74 -11.85 6.33
N TYR A 59 -10.00 -11.46 6.43
CA TYR A 59 -11.14 -12.36 6.37
C TYR A 59 -11.93 -12.11 5.09
N ALA A 60 -12.33 -13.18 4.41
CA ALA A 60 -13.23 -13.09 3.27
C ALA A 60 -14.33 -14.14 3.31
N TYR A 61 -15.52 -13.74 2.88
CA TYR A 61 -16.68 -14.59 2.63
C TYR A 61 -17.01 -14.55 1.14
N THR A 62 -16.88 -15.69 0.48
CA THR A 62 -17.11 -15.86 -0.96
C THR A 62 -18.53 -16.34 -1.23
N PHE A 63 -19.24 -15.62 -2.10
CA PHE A 63 -20.60 -15.90 -2.53
C PHE A 63 -20.68 -15.82 -4.06
N GLY A 64 -20.85 -16.98 -4.70
CA GLY A 64 -20.85 -17.06 -6.16
C GLY A 64 -19.56 -16.49 -6.77
N PRO A 65 -19.63 -15.51 -7.69
CA PRO A 65 -18.45 -14.93 -8.36
C PRO A 65 -17.78 -13.78 -7.60
N ALA A 66 -18.25 -13.46 -6.38
CA ALA A 66 -17.80 -12.32 -5.59
C ALA A 66 -17.43 -12.74 -4.16
N SER A 67 -16.65 -11.90 -3.48
CA SER A 67 -16.26 -12.06 -2.09
C SER A 67 -16.40 -10.73 -1.36
N LEU A 68 -17.05 -10.76 -0.19
CA LEU A 68 -16.98 -9.70 0.80
C LEU A 68 -15.71 -9.94 1.61
N TYR A 69 -14.99 -8.87 1.93
CA TYR A 69 -13.79 -8.98 2.76
C TYR A 69 -13.68 -7.83 3.74
N LEU A 70 -12.97 -8.11 4.83
CA LEU A 70 -12.51 -7.14 5.81
C LEU A 70 -11.11 -7.55 6.23
N GLY A 71 -10.26 -6.58 6.51
CA GLY A 71 -8.90 -6.86 6.92
C GLY A 71 -8.27 -5.70 7.64
N THR A 72 -7.08 -5.97 8.13
CA THR A 72 -6.27 -4.99 8.82
C THR A 72 -4.81 -5.23 8.54
N TRP A 73 -4.05 -4.14 8.51
CA TRP A 73 -2.62 -4.17 8.27
C TRP A 73 -1.94 -3.19 9.21
N ALA A 74 -0.71 -3.48 9.64
CA ALA A 74 0.03 -2.56 10.48
C ALA A 74 1.53 -2.59 10.19
N SER A 75 2.18 -1.45 10.41
CA SER A 75 3.62 -1.30 10.36
C SER A 75 4.11 -0.26 11.35
N ASN A 76 5.35 -0.40 11.81
CA ASN A 76 6.01 0.75 12.41
C ASN A 76 6.20 1.87 11.38
N ILE A 77 6.09 3.11 11.87
CA ILE A 77 6.34 4.36 11.13
C ILE A 77 7.07 5.35 12.03
N SER A 78 7.70 6.35 11.43
CA SER A 78 8.30 7.48 12.16
C SER A 78 7.94 8.84 11.56
N TRP A 79 7.50 8.87 10.30
CA TRP A 79 7.33 10.11 9.53
C TRP A 79 6.45 11.18 10.21
N LEU A 80 5.40 10.79 10.95
CA LEU A 80 4.54 11.75 11.68
C LEU A 80 5.27 12.46 12.82
N ARG A 81 6.13 11.73 13.54
CA ARG A 81 6.98 12.31 14.59
C ARG A 81 8.12 13.09 13.96
N ASP A 82 8.74 12.55 12.92
CA ASP A 82 9.86 13.18 12.24
C ASP A 82 9.43 14.51 11.60
N ALA A 83 8.21 14.60 11.06
CA ALA A 83 7.59 15.81 10.53
C ALA A 83 7.02 16.75 11.61
N GLY A 84 7.19 16.43 12.89
CA GLY A 84 6.67 17.22 14.02
C GLY A 84 5.15 17.29 14.10
N GLN A 85 4.40 16.45 13.38
CA GLN A 85 2.94 16.40 13.45
C GLN A 85 2.46 15.75 14.75
N TYR A 86 3.22 14.79 15.28
CA TYR A 86 2.89 14.02 16.47
C TYR A 86 4.04 14.10 17.49
N THR A 87 3.71 14.21 18.77
CA THR A 87 4.68 14.04 19.87
C THR A 87 4.90 12.55 20.17
N SER A 88 3.89 11.72 19.92
CA SER A 88 3.98 10.27 20.01
C SER A 88 3.24 9.64 18.82
N SER A 89 3.92 8.86 18.00
CA SER A 89 3.32 7.93 17.04
C SER A 89 4.44 7.03 16.51
N SER A 90 4.18 5.74 16.44
CA SER A 90 5.15 4.74 15.97
C SER A 90 4.51 3.62 15.16
N LEU A 91 3.22 3.75 14.86
CA LEU A 91 2.40 2.71 14.26
C LEU A 91 1.44 3.35 13.25
N GLU A 92 1.36 2.75 12.09
CA GLU A 92 0.25 2.87 11.16
C GLU A 92 -0.56 1.59 11.30
N TRP A 93 -1.85 1.72 11.52
CA TRP A 93 -2.78 0.60 11.66
C TRP A 93 -3.97 0.83 10.76
N ASP A 94 -4.01 0.10 9.66
CA ASP A 94 -5.01 0.24 8.63
C ASP A 94 -6.17 -0.71 8.85
N PHE A 95 -7.36 -0.25 8.51
CA PHE A 95 -8.58 -1.05 8.48
C PHE A 95 -9.24 -0.90 7.12
N TYR A 96 -9.58 -2.01 6.50
CA TYR A 96 -10.17 -1.98 5.18
C TYR A 96 -11.22 -3.06 5.00
N GLY A 97 -12.07 -2.86 4.01
CA GLY A 97 -13.08 -3.82 3.61
C GLY A 97 -13.74 -3.43 2.32
N GLY A 98 -14.40 -4.39 1.69
CA GLY A 98 -14.97 -4.17 0.38
C GLY A 98 -15.61 -5.41 -0.23
N VAL A 99 -15.92 -5.29 -1.51
CA VAL A 99 -16.41 -6.37 -2.34
C VAL A 99 -15.54 -6.48 -3.59
N LYS A 100 -15.08 -7.70 -3.87
CA LYS A 100 -14.29 -8.01 -5.06
C LYS A 100 -14.88 -9.19 -5.79
N GLY A 101 -14.65 -9.30 -7.09
CA GLY A 101 -15.16 -10.42 -7.86
C GLY A 101 -14.76 -10.41 -9.32
N ASN A 102 -15.31 -11.37 -10.06
CA ASN A 102 -15.11 -11.50 -11.50
C ASN A 102 -16.23 -10.79 -12.27
N ILE A 103 -15.88 -10.15 -13.40
CA ILE A 103 -16.84 -9.56 -14.34
C ILE A 103 -17.22 -10.63 -15.37
N GLY A 104 -18.21 -11.46 -15.03
CA GLY A 104 -18.66 -12.57 -15.88
C GLY A 104 -17.51 -13.48 -16.33
N ALA A 105 -17.51 -13.89 -17.60
CA ALA A 105 -16.46 -14.70 -18.21
C ALA A 105 -15.40 -13.88 -18.97
N THR A 106 -15.28 -12.58 -18.69
CA THR A 106 -14.42 -11.65 -19.47
C THR A 106 -12.93 -11.75 -19.11
N GLY A 107 -12.61 -12.35 -17.96
CA GLY A 107 -11.25 -12.36 -17.40
C GLY A 107 -10.86 -11.08 -16.67
N PHE A 108 -11.77 -10.10 -16.56
CA PHE A 108 -11.60 -8.93 -15.71
C PHE A 108 -12.10 -9.18 -14.29
N THR A 109 -11.44 -8.58 -13.32
CA THR A 109 -11.87 -8.53 -11.92
C THR A 109 -12.17 -7.09 -11.52
N TYR A 110 -12.99 -6.93 -10.48
CA TYR A 110 -13.22 -5.65 -9.83
C TYR A 110 -12.95 -5.75 -8.32
N ASP A 111 -12.64 -4.62 -7.71
CA ASP A 111 -12.62 -4.44 -6.26
C ASP A 111 -13.15 -3.03 -5.93
N LEU A 112 -14.16 -2.96 -5.08
CA LEU A 112 -14.71 -1.72 -4.56
C LEU A 112 -14.55 -1.75 -3.04
N GLY A 113 -13.81 -0.79 -2.50
CA GLY A 113 -13.39 -0.84 -1.11
C GLY A 113 -13.36 0.49 -0.41
N TYR A 114 -13.26 0.40 0.90
CA TYR A 114 -12.99 1.47 1.84
C TYR A 114 -11.73 1.15 2.62
N LEU A 115 -10.97 2.17 2.98
CA LEU A 115 -9.76 2.06 3.77
C LEU A 115 -9.64 3.23 4.74
N LEU A 116 -9.26 2.93 5.97
CA LEU A 116 -8.89 3.88 7.01
C LEU A 116 -7.41 3.66 7.34
N TYR A 117 -6.57 4.66 7.08
CA TYR A 117 -5.23 4.75 7.63
C TYR A 117 -5.32 5.39 9.01
N TYR A 118 -5.07 4.62 10.07
CA TYR A 118 -5.17 5.11 11.45
C TYR A 118 -3.80 5.16 12.12
N TYR A 119 -3.48 6.33 12.68
CA TYR A 119 -2.21 6.61 13.34
C TYR A 119 -2.45 6.89 14.82
N PRO A 120 -2.30 5.89 15.70
CA PRO A 120 -2.41 6.09 17.13
C PRO A 120 -1.27 6.98 17.67
N GLY A 121 -1.58 7.64 18.79
CA GLY A 121 -0.69 8.53 19.51
C GLY A 121 -1.18 9.97 19.60
N ASP A 122 -0.32 10.84 20.12
CA ASP A 122 -0.62 12.22 20.49
C ASP A 122 -0.16 13.18 19.40
N VAL A 123 -1.10 13.98 18.91
CA VAL A 123 -0.83 15.06 17.94
C VAL A 123 -0.10 16.18 18.67
N ALA A 124 0.98 16.69 18.08
CA ALA A 124 1.75 17.79 18.65
C ALA A 124 0.92 19.09 18.67
N PRO A 125 1.21 20.05 19.57
CA PRO A 125 0.60 21.38 19.51
C PRO A 125 0.80 22.01 18.12
N GLY A 126 -0.31 22.36 17.45
CA GLY A 126 -0.30 22.89 16.07
C GLY A 126 -0.15 21.84 14.97
N GLY A 127 0.03 20.57 15.34
CA GLY A 127 0.02 19.44 14.42
C GLY A 127 -1.39 19.07 13.93
N VAL A 128 -1.44 18.29 12.85
CA VAL A 128 -2.68 17.82 12.26
C VAL A 128 -2.71 16.30 12.31
N ARG A 129 -3.87 15.76 12.67
CA ARG A 129 -4.09 14.30 12.69
C ARG A 129 -3.90 13.76 11.27
N GLY A 130 -3.04 12.76 11.11
CA GLY A 130 -2.70 12.14 9.82
C GLY A 130 -3.70 11.10 9.34
N ASN A 131 -4.67 10.71 10.18
CA ASN A 131 -5.67 9.72 9.83
C ASN A 131 -6.38 10.10 8.53
N THR A 132 -6.51 9.12 7.64
CA THR A 132 -7.04 9.33 6.29
C THR A 132 -8.00 8.22 5.94
N GLN A 133 -9.13 8.57 5.36
CA GLN A 133 -10.15 7.66 4.86
C GLN A 133 -10.21 7.76 3.35
N GLU A 134 -10.15 6.62 2.67
CA GLU A 134 -10.28 6.53 1.22
C GLU A 134 -11.40 5.56 0.85
N ILE A 135 -12.12 5.88 -0.22
CA ILE A 135 -12.84 4.87 -1.01
C ILE A 135 -12.06 4.61 -2.29
N TYR A 136 -12.17 3.41 -2.84
CA TYR A 136 -11.51 3.10 -4.09
C TYR A 136 -12.31 2.15 -4.96
N GLY A 137 -11.97 2.19 -6.26
CA GLY A 137 -12.34 1.18 -7.23
C GLY A 137 -11.10 0.68 -7.96
N ALA A 138 -11.02 -0.62 -8.19
CA ALA A 138 -9.95 -1.24 -8.95
C ALA A 138 -10.50 -2.19 -10.02
N LEU A 139 -9.76 -2.29 -11.12
CA LEU A 139 -9.96 -3.26 -12.19
C LEU A 139 -8.68 -4.08 -12.38
N GLY A 140 -8.81 -5.39 -12.38
CA GLY A 140 -7.72 -6.32 -12.67
C GLY A 140 -7.92 -7.02 -14.00
N TRP A 141 -6.82 -7.29 -14.71
CA TRP A 141 -6.80 -8.11 -15.91
C TRP A 141 -5.47 -8.84 -16.04
N LYS A 142 -5.51 -10.18 -15.91
CA LYS A 142 -4.32 -11.04 -15.90
C LYS A 142 -3.32 -10.58 -14.83
N TYR A 143 -2.23 -9.96 -15.28
CA TYR A 143 -1.12 -9.48 -14.45
C TYR A 143 -1.20 -8.00 -14.13
N PHE A 144 -2.17 -7.28 -14.70
CA PHE A 144 -2.30 -5.84 -14.61
C PHE A 144 -3.42 -5.43 -13.68
N THR A 145 -3.22 -4.32 -12.97
CA THR A 145 -4.26 -3.69 -12.16
C THR A 145 -4.25 -2.18 -12.37
N ALA A 146 -5.44 -1.59 -12.37
CA ALA A 146 -5.65 -0.16 -12.24
C ALA A 146 -6.51 0.10 -11.02
N LYS A 147 -6.08 0.96 -10.08
CA LYS A 147 -6.84 1.35 -8.90
C LYS A 147 -6.91 2.86 -8.78
N TYR A 148 -8.10 3.38 -8.50
CA TYR A 148 -8.31 4.79 -8.19
C TYR A 148 -8.85 4.92 -6.77
N SER A 149 -8.09 5.59 -5.90
CA SER A 149 -8.47 5.93 -4.53
C SER A 149 -8.83 7.40 -4.43
N TYR A 150 -9.88 7.72 -3.67
CA TYR A 150 -10.33 9.08 -3.41
C TYR A 150 -10.44 9.31 -1.91
N SER A 151 -9.81 10.36 -1.40
CA SER A 151 -9.84 10.71 0.01
C SER A 151 -11.15 11.39 0.39
N LEU A 152 -11.75 10.92 1.48
CA LEU A 152 -12.99 11.46 2.04
C LEU A 152 -12.74 12.64 3.00
N ASP A 153 -11.49 12.81 3.45
CA ASP A 153 -11.13 13.81 4.46
C ASP A 153 -10.65 15.13 3.83
N ASN A 154 -10.64 16.20 4.63
CA ASN A 154 -10.03 17.49 4.27
C ASN A 154 -8.65 17.71 4.89
N LYS A 155 -8.06 16.63 5.43
CA LYS A 155 -6.78 16.60 6.15
C LYS A 155 -5.93 15.39 5.72
N THR A 156 -5.98 15.06 4.43
CA THR A 156 -5.41 13.83 3.86
C THR A 156 -3.91 13.76 4.17
N PHE A 157 -3.48 12.72 4.88
CA PHE A 157 -2.12 12.51 5.37
C PHE A 157 -1.53 13.77 6.05
N ALA A 158 -2.33 14.40 6.91
CA ALA A 158 -2.02 15.63 7.64
C ALA A 158 -1.87 16.89 6.77
N VAL A 159 -2.11 16.85 5.45
CA VAL A 159 -2.21 18.06 4.59
C VAL A 159 -3.59 18.68 4.76
N GLN A 160 -3.68 19.93 5.21
CA GLN A 160 -4.96 20.61 5.43
C GLN A 160 -5.56 21.16 4.15
N ASP A 161 -6.87 21.41 4.19
CA ASP A 161 -7.66 21.90 3.06
C ASP A 161 -7.43 21.04 1.81
N SER A 162 -7.55 19.71 1.96
CA SER A 162 -7.15 18.75 0.95
C SER A 162 -8.31 18.00 0.30
N ARG A 163 -9.54 18.54 0.34
CA ARG A 163 -10.69 17.86 -0.29
C ARG A 163 -10.46 17.78 -1.79
N GLY A 164 -10.81 16.64 -2.40
CA GLY A 164 -10.51 16.39 -3.81
C GLY A 164 -9.20 15.63 -4.03
N THR A 165 -8.48 15.27 -2.96
CA THR A 165 -7.26 14.47 -3.05
C THR A 165 -7.57 13.04 -3.54
N TRP A 166 -6.77 12.56 -4.49
CA TRP A 166 -6.91 11.21 -5.06
C TRP A 166 -5.56 10.60 -5.43
N TYR A 167 -5.57 9.28 -5.64
CA TYR A 167 -4.43 8.52 -6.11
C TYR A 167 -4.84 7.52 -7.21
N LEU A 168 -4.10 7.51 -8.31
CA LEU A 168 -4.21 6.51 -9.37
C LEU A 168 -2.99 5.59 -9.30
N ASP A 169 -3.23 4.28 -9.33
CA ASP A 169 -2.21 3.24 -9.32
C ASP A 169 -2.37 2.33 -10.54
N LEU A 170 -1.31 2.20 -11.33
CA LEU A 170 -1.23 1.24 -12.43
C LEU A 170 -0.09 0.27 -12.13
N ALA A 171 -0.41 -1.02 -11.98
CA ALA A 171 0.54 -2.03 -11.56
C ALA A 171 0.56 -3.24 -12.49
N ALA A 172 1.71 -3.91 -12.54
CA ALA A 172 1.90 -5.20 -13.22
C ALA A 172 2.68 -6.16 -12.32
N SER A 173 2.28 -7.42 -12.26
CA SER A 173 2.99 -8.51 -11.57
C SER A 173 3.01 -9.78 -12.42
N VAL A 174 4.15 -10.06 -13.04
CA VAL A 174 4.32 -11.09 -14.07
C VAL A 174 5.21 -12.22 -13.55
N PRO A 175 4.67 -13.43 -13.35
CA PRO A 175 5.48 -14.62 -13.06
C PRO A 175 6.46 -14.90 -14.19
N LEU A 176 7.72 -15.16 -13.83
CA LEU A 176 8.81 -15.46 -14.77
C LEU A 176 8.92 -16.97 -14.96
N GLY A 177 7.99 -17.53 -15.73
CA GLY A 177 7.90 -18.97 -15.95
C GLY A 177 7.64 -19.74 -14.66
N GLU A 178 8.19 -20.96 -14.54
CA GLU A 178 8.03 -21.84 -13.37
C GLU A 178 9.19 -21.67 -12.36
N THR A 179 9.85 -20.52 -12.36
CA THR A 179 11.06 -20.28 -11.55
C THR A 179 10.75 -19.94 -10.09
N GLY A 180 9.52 -19.55 -9.76
CA GLY A 180 9.16 -18.93 -8.48
C GLY A 180 9.46 -17.43 -8.42
N LEU A 181 10.08 -16.85 -9.46
CA LEU A 181 10.28 -15.42 -9.57
C LEU A 181 9.04 -14.73 -10.15
N THR A 182 8.73 -13.55 -9.63
CA THR A 182 7.73 -12.62 -10.19
C THR A 182 8.39 -11.26 -10.36
N ALA A 183 8.31 -10.70 -11.58
CA ALA A 183 8.68 -9.31 -11.81
C ALA A 183 7.47 -8.41 -11.57
N PHE A 184 7.66 -7.33 -10.84
CA PHE A 184 6.60 -6.38 -10.58
C PHE A 184 7.04 -4.95 -10.85
N ALA A 185 6.09 -4.14 -11.31
CA ALA A 185 6.26 -2.72 -11.52
C ALA A 185 4.96 -1.98 -11.17
N HIS A 186 5.07 -0.72 -10.77
CA HIS A 186 3.93 0.19 -10.75
C HIS A 186 4.34 1.60 -11.16
N TRP A 187 3.34 2.35 -11.59
CA TRP A 187 3.37 3.81 -11.72
C TRP A 187 2.13 4.36 -11.01
N GLY A 188 2.35 5.39 -10.20
CA GLY A 188 1.35 6.04 -9.38
C GLY A 188 1.28 7.53 -9.64
N LYS A 189 0.12 8.12 -9.38
CA LYS A 189 -0.09 9.57 -9.38
C LYS A 189 -0.93 9.98 -8.19
N GLN A 190 -0.31 10.73 -7.29
CA GLN A 190 -0.94 11.39 -6.16
C GLN A 190 -1.29 12.82 -6.55
N LYS A 191 -2.56 13.19 -6.43
CA LYS A 191 -3.02 14.55 -6.66
C LYS A 191 -3.62 15.10 -5.39
N TYR A 192 -3.08 16.22 -4.91
CA TYR A 192 -3.69 17.04 -3.87
C TYR A 192 -4.40 18.24 -4.48
N ASP A 193 -5.43 18.71 -3.77
CA ASP A 193 -6.19 19.91 -4.11
C ASP A 193 -6.26 20.83 -2.87
N GLY A 194 -6.69 22.07 -3.08
CA GLY A 194 -6.81 23.13 -2.07
C GLY A 194 -5.48 23.73 -1.62
N THR A 195 -5.50 24.44 -0.49
CA THR A 195 -4.35 25.22 0.02
C THR A 195 -4.22 25.11 1.53
N ASP A 196 -3.26 24.30 1.99
CA ASP A 196 -2.93 24.24 3.42
C ASP A 196 -2.45 25.62 3.88
N PRO A 197 -3.07 26.22 4.91
CA PRO A 197 -2.67 27.55 5.40
C PRO A 197 -1.25 27.60 5.97
N ARG A 198 -0.60 26.45 6.19
CA ARG A 198 0.79 26.35 6.60
C ARG A 198 1.77 26.45 5.44
N ASN A 199 1.30 26.34 4.19
CA ASN A 199 2.17 26.42 3.02
C ASN A 199 2.76 27.83 2.88
N ALA A 200 4.08 27.91 2.71
CA ALA A 200 4.77 29.17 2.56
C ALA A 200 4.26 29.96 1.34
N GLY A 201 4.01 31.25 1.51
CA GLY A 201 3.55 32.13 0.43
C GLY A 201 2.16 31.80 -0.15
N GLY A 202 1.38 30.94 0.52
CA GLY A 202 0.07 30.51 0.02
C GLY A 202 0.16 29.56 -1.18
N ALA A 203 1.27 28.83 -1.32
CA ALA A 203 1.41 27.81 -2.35
C ALA A 203 0.29 26.76 -2.26
N SER A 204 -0.27 26.36 -3.40
CA SER A 204 -1.32 25.35 -3.44
C SER A 204 -0.77 23.99 -3.01
N ASN A 205 -1.64 23.15 -2.43
CA ASN A 205 -1.29 21.78 -2.10
C ASN A 205 -0.85 21.01 -3.34
N ASP A 206 -1.47 21.30 -4.49
CA ASP A 206 -1.09 20.67 -5.75
C ASP A 206 0.39 20.91 -6.11
N SER A 207 0.86 22.15 -5.98
CA SER A 207 2.24 22.51 -6.34
C SER A 207 3.32 21.94 -5.42
N LEU A 208 2.93 21.61 -4.18
CA LEU A 208 3.86 21.14 -3.15
C LEU A 208 3.79 19.62 -2.92
N TYR A 209 2.59 19.04 -3.03
CA TYR A 209 2.32 17.67 -2.56
C TYR A 209 1.81 16.74 -3.66
N SER A 210 1.48 17.22 -4.86
CA SER A 210 1.17 16.30 -5.97
C SER A 210 2.45 15.79 -6.60
N TYR A 211 2.47 14.49 -6.90
CA TYR A 211 3.62 13.83 -7.49
C TYR A 211 3.22 12.53 -8.19
N GLU A 212 4.17 11.97 -8.90
CA GLU A 212 4.14 10.65 -9.49
C GLU A 212 5.25 9.81 -8.88
N ASP A 213 4.97 8.53 -8.69
CA ASP A 213 5.89 7.55 -8.13
C ASP A 213 5.96 6.31 -9.02
N TRP A 214 7.08 5.61 -8.96
CA TRP A 214 7.27 4.38 -9.72
C TRP A 214 8.13 3.39 -8.95
N LYS A 215 7.99 2.12 -9.32
CA LYS A 215 8.74 1.01 -8.73
C LYS A 215 8.96 -0.09 -9.74
N LEU A 216 10.11 -0.76 -9.61
CA LEU A 216 10.44 -1.97 -10.35
C LEU A 216 11.17 -2.93 -9.41
N GLY A 217 10.77 -4.20 -9.41
CA GLY A 217 11.37 -5.19 -8.53
C GLY A 217 11.12 -6.64 -8.93
N LEU A 218 11.70 -7.51 -8.14
CA LEU A 218 11.57 -8.96 -8.22
C LEU A 218 11.17 -9.51 -6.86
N SER A 219 10.27 -10.49 -6.85
CA SER A 219 9.98 -11.34 -5.70
C SER A 219 10.25 -12.80 -6.05
N TYR A 220 10.67 -13.58 -5.06
CA TYR A 220 10.98 -15.00 -5.18
C TYR A 220 10.23 -15.76 -4.09
N ALA A 221 9.19 -16.50 -4.49
CA ALA A 221 8.50 -17.42 -3.61
C ALA A 221 9.33 -18.70 -3.49
N ILE A 222 9.79 -19.03 -2.28
CA ILE A 222 10.68 -20.18 -2.09
C ILE A 222 9.88 -21.46 -2.31
N PRO A 223 10.24 -22.31 -3.29
CA PRO A 223 9.35 -23.39 -3.73
C PRO A 223 9.38 -24.63 -2.81
N ALA A 224 10.45 -24.81 -2.02
CA ALA A 224 10.64 -26.02 -1.22
C ALA A 224 11.57 -25.80 -0.03
N GLY A 225 11.61 -26.78 0.88
CA GLY A 225 12.47 -26.78 2.06
C GLY A 225 11.86 -26.07 3.27
N VAL A 226 12.70 -25.80 4.27
CA VAL A 226 12.30 -25.21 5.56
C VAL A 226 11.78 -23.76 5.45
N LEU A 227 12.04 -23.09 4.32
CA LEU A 227 11.60 -21.72 4.06
C LEU A 227 10.51 -21.62 2.99
N LYS A 228 9.83 -22.71 2.62
CA LYS A 228 8.86 -22.75 1.50
C LYS A 228 7.66 -21.80 1.60
N ASP A 229 7.37 -21.28 2.79
CA ASP A 229 6.28 -20.32 3.01
C ASP A 229 6.76 -18.86 2.94
N PHE A 230 8.06 -18.65 2.71
CA PHE A 230 8.68 -17.34 2.64
C PHE A 230 8.83 -16.86 1.19
N THR A 231 8.68 -15.55 1.04
CA THR A 231 8.99 -14.79 -0.17
C THR A 231 10.12 -13.83 0.15
N LEU A 232 11.15 -13.83 -0.70
CA LEU A 232 12.20 -12.81 -0.69
C LEU A 232 11.89 -11.80 -1.78
N GLY A 233 12.22 -10.53 -1.59
CA GLY A 233 12.08 -9.58 -2.67
C GLY A 233 12.99 -8.38 -2.55
N ALA A 234 13.16 -7.71 -3.67
CA ALA A 234 13.90 -6.46 -3.77
C ALA A 234 13.25 -5.55 -4.80
N TYR A 235 13.26 -4.24 -4.56
CA TYR A 235 12.80 -3.26 -5.52
C TYR A 235 13.54 -1.94 -5.41
N TYR A 236 13.59 -1.24 -6.55
CA TYR A 236 13.89 0.17 -6.64
C TYR A 236 12.57 0.95 -6.74
N THR A 237 12.49 2.11 -6.08
CA THR A 237 11.37 3.04 -6.20
C THR A 237 11.87 4.47 -6.11
N ASP A 238 11.17 5.39 -6.75
CA ASP A 238 11.52 6.81 -6.81
C ASP A 238 10.28 7.65 -7.14
N THR A 239 10.38 8.96 -6.98
CA THR A 239 9.28 9.90 -7.21
C THR A 239 9.78 11.15 -7.91
N ASN A 240 8.85 11.94 -8.47
CA ASN A 240 9.12 13.33 -8.85
C ASN A 240 8.63 14.34 -7.79
N ALA A 241 8.48 13.89 -6.55
CA ALA A 241 7.89 14.69 -5.48
C ALA A 241 8.72 15.96 -5.20
N ASN A 242 8.02 17.08 -5.04
CA ASN A 242 8.67 18.35 -4.79
C ASN A 242 9.38 18.33 -3.43
N ALA A 243 10.71 18.46 -3.44
CA ALA A 243 11.51 18.40 -2.22
C ALA A 243 11.06 19.41 -1.15
N ALA A 244 10.46 20.55 -1.53
CA ALA A 244 9.93 21.52 -0.59
C ALA A 244 8.78 20.97 0.28
N GLY A 245 7.97 20.06 -0.26
CA GLY A 245 6.86 19.40 0.46
C GLY A 245 7.27 18.12 1.19
N TYR A 246 8.42 17.52 0.84
CA TYR A 246 8.80 16.17 1.29
C TYR A 246 10.17 16.08 1.97
N THR A 247 10.83 17.20 2.25
CA THR A 247 12.07 17.21 3.05
C THR A 247 11.74 17.33 4.53
N ILE A 248 11.96 16.25 5.29
CA ILE A 248 11.74 16.19 6.73
C ILE A 248 13.11 16.03 7.42
N ASN A 249 13.41 16.91 8.38
CA ASN A 249 14.70 16.91 9.09
C ASN A 249 15.92 16.85 8.17
N GLY A 250 15.86 17.55 7.02
CA GLY A 250 16.94 17.59 6.03
C GLY A 250 17.02 16.39 5.08
N LYS A 251 16.08 15.45 5.18
CA LYS A 251 16.02 14.26 4.32
C LYS A 251 14.76 14.28 3.45
N ASN A 252 14.93 14.15 2.14
CA ASN A 252 13.79 14.03 1.22
C ASN A 252 13.25 12.60 1.25
N ILE A 253 12.03 12.42 1.79
CA ILE A 253 11.41 11.09 1.91
C ILE A 253 10.91 10.53 0.58
N GLY A 254 10.86 11.35 -0.48
CA GLY A 254 10.50 10.93 -1.84
C GLY A 254 11.70 10.62 -2.74
N ASN A 255 12.94 10.72 -2.23
CA ASN A 255 14.12 10.31 -2.98
C ASN A 255 14.14 8.79 -3.21
N ASN A 256 14.86 8.39 -4.25
CA ASN A 256 15.01 6.99 -4.62
C ASN A 256 15.40 6.07 -3.46
N GLN A 257 14.78 4.90 -3.41
CA GLN A 257 15.01 3.87 -2.40
C GLN A 257 15.31 2.53 -3.06
N PHE A 258 16.20 1.76 -2.43
CA PHE A 258 16.35 0.33 -2.71
C PHE A 258 15.92 -0.45 -1.48
N VAL A 259 14.87 -1.25 -1.62
CA VAL A 259 14.28 -1.99 -0.51
C VAL A 259 14.46 -3.48 -0.74
N VAL A 260 14.87 -4.19 0.30
CA VAL A 260 14.87 -5.66 0.36
C VAL A 260 13.94 -6.12 1.46
N TYR A 261 13.34 -7.29 1.28
CA TYR A 261 12.42 -7.82 2.28
C TYR A 261 12.33 -9.34 2.28
N VAL A 262 11.84 -9.85 3.41
CA VAL A 262 11.41 -11.23 3.59
C VAL A 262 10.00 -11.21 4.17
N GLN A 263 9.09 -11.99 3.60
CA GLN A 263 7.69 -12.06 4.03
C GLN A 263 7.22 -13.50 4.08
N ARG A 264 6.32 -13.81 5.02
CA ARG A 264 5.63 -15.10 5.12
C ARG A 264 4.12 -14.88 5.06
N PHE A 265 3.44 -15.78 4.37
CA PHE A 265 1.96 -15.86 4.33
C PHE A 265 1.50 -17.12 5.07
N PHE A 266 0.36 -17.08 5.72
CA PHE A 266 -0.25 -18.21 6.45
C PHE A 266 -1.78 -18.14 6.47
#